data_AF-A0A9X2PCN2-F1
#
_entry.id   AF-A0A9X2PCN2-F1
#
_cell.length_a   1.000
_cell.length_b   1.000
_cell.length_c   1.000
_cell.angle_alpha   90.00
_cell.angle_beta   90.00
_cell.angle_gamma   90.00
#
_symmetry.space_group_name_H-M   'P 1'
#
loop_
_entity.id
_entity.type
_entity.pdbx_description
1 polymer ?
#
loop_
_entity_poly.entity_id
_entity_poly.type
_entity_poly.pdbx_seq_one_letter_code
_entity_poly.pdbx_strand_id
1 'polypeptide(L)'
;MRATNLIAALVLLALSLGVLFGTRELPYWSDFAPGSAFAAFWVGAVGVVLALALFVATAMDSSHRPHEFPDRHGLIRVVALLAGLWLMILLIPHLGFLPAAILFCLFLLLGIERRPLVPSLVTTAAVAGLVYGVFIAWLGIALPTGMFGI
;
A
#
# COMPACT_ATOMS: atom_id res chain seq x y z
N MET A 1 18.61 11.91 -13.69
CA MET A 1 18.22 11.24 -12.43
C MET A 1 17.53 12.19 -11.48
N ARG A 2 18.18 13.32 -11.15
CA ARG A 2 17.59 14.34 -10.27
C ARG A 2 16.24 14.86 -10.74
N ALA A 3 16.09 15.24 -12.01
CA ALA A 3 14.82 15.76 -12.53
C ALA A 3 13.66 14.75 -12.38
N THR A 4 13.82 13.49 -12.80
CA THR A 4 12.76 12.48 -12.69
C THR A 4 12.40 12.16 -11.25
N ASN A 5 13.39 11.98 -10.36
CA ASN A 5 13.14 11.72 -8.95
C ASN A 5 12.53 12.93 -8.25
N LEU A 6 12.91 14.14 -8.66
CA LEU A 6 12.36 15.40 -8.13
C LEU A 6 10.93 15.63 -8.62
N ILE A 7 10.61 15.30 -9.88
CA ILE A 7 9.24 15.27 -10.39
C ILE A 7 8.42 14.22 -9.62
N ALA A 8 8.94 13.00 -9.44
CA ALA A 8 8.25 11.97 -8.66
C ALA A 8 8.02 12.40 -7.20
N ALA A 9 9.03 13.01 -6.56
CA ALA A 9 8.91 13.56 -5.20
C ALA A 9 7.88 14.69 -5.15
N LEU A 10 7.88 15.63 -6.11
CA LEU A 10 6.91 16.72 -6.18
C LEU A 10 5.49 16.21 -6.41
N VAL A 11 5.30 15.26 -7.32
CA VAL A 11 4.00 14.64 -7.59
C VAL A 11 3.50 13.90 -6.36
N LEU A 12 4.34 13.07 -5.73
CA LEU A 12 3.99 12.38 -4.50
C LEU A 12 3.63 13.37 -3.39
N LEU A 13 4.44 14.42 -3.19
CA LEU A 13 4.18 15.46 -2.20
C LEU A 13 2.85 16.16 -2.46
N ALA A 14 2.59 16.56 -3.71
CA ALA A 14 1.36 17.24 -4.10
C ALA A 14 0.12 16.36 -3.87
N LEU A 15 0.18 15.08 -4.25
CA LEU A 15 -0.90 14.12 -4.02
C LEU A 15 -1.12 13.87 -2.52
N SER A 16 -0.05 13.65 -1.76
CA SER A 16 -0.14 13.40 -0.31
C SER A 16 -0.68 14.61 0.44
N LEU A 17 -0.22 15.83 0.11
CA LEU A 17 -0.81 17.06 0.64
C LEU A 17 -2.27 17.20 0.22
N GLY A 18 -2.59 16.91 -1.04
CA GLY A 18 -3.97 16.91 -1.55
C GLY A 18 -4.91 16.03 -0.73
N VAL A 19 -4.48 14.81 -0.37
CA VAL A 19 -5.22 13.94 0.55
C VAL A 19 -5.38 14.61 1.91
N LEU A 20 -4.28 15.09 2.51
CA LEU A 20 -4.29 15.71 3.84
C LEU A 20 -5.14 16.98 3.93
N PHE A 21 -5.25 17.75 2.85
CA PHE A 21 -6.11 18.93 2.78
C PHE A 21 -7.57 18.54 2.49
N GLY A 22 -7.79 17.59 1.59
CA GLY A 22 -9.13 17.12 1.21
C GLY A 22 -9.86 16.36 2.31
N THR A 23 -9.13 15.78 3.27
CA THR A 23 -9.74 15.00 4.37
C THR A 23 -9.80 15.73 5.70
N ARG A 24 -9.52 17.04 5.77
CA ARG A 24 -9.50 17.79 7.04
C ARG A 24 -10.86 17.96 7.68
N GLU A 25 -11.90 18.01 6.87
CA GLU A 25 -13.28 18.18 7.32
C GLU A 25 -13.90 16.85 7.77
N LEU A 26 -13.25 15.73 7.46
CA LEU A 26 -13.71 14.40 7.86
C LEU A 26 -13.38 14.13 9.34
N PRO A 27 -14.25 13.43 10.07
CA PRO A 27 -13.97 13.07 11.46
C PRO A 27 -12.77 12.11 11.51
N TYR A 28 -11.78 12.45 12.32
CA TYR A 28 -10.64 11.56 12.61
C TYR A 28 -11.05 10.39 13.51
N TRP A 29 -11.97 10.63 14.45
CA TRP A 29 -12.52 9.63 15.35
C TRP A 29 -14.04 9.74 15.36
N SER A 30 -14.73 8.60 15.44
CA SER A 30 -16.18 8.49 15.59
C SER A 30 -16.51 7.67 16.84
N ASP A 31 -17.78 7.54 17.20
CA ASP A 31 -18.27 7.02 18.49
C ASP A 31 -17.41 5.90 19.11
N PHE A 32 -17.22 4.78 18.40
CA PHE A 32 -16.48 3.62 18.91
C PHE A 32 -15.37 3.14 17.97
N ALA A 33 -15.09 3.85 16.87
CA ALA A 33 -14.14 3.43 15.85
C ALA A 33 -13.44 4.63 15.18
N PRO A 34 -12.26 4.41 14.58
CA PRO A 34 -11.59 5.41 13.76
C PRO A 34 -12.52 5.95 12.67
N GLY A 35 -12.54 7.28 12.52
CA GLY A 35 -13.36 7.93 11.49
C GLY A 35 -12.73 7.84 10.10
N SER A 36 -13.44 8.32 9.09
CA SER A 36 -13.00 8.23 7.69
C SER A 36 -11.69 9.00 7.42
N ALA A 37 -11.34 10.00 8.24
CA ALA A 37 -10.08 10.72 8.10
C ALA A 37 -8.86 9.93 8.62
N PHE A 38 -9.05 8.90 9.46
CA PHE A 38 -7.96 8.20 10.13
C PHE A 38 -6.97 7.58 9.13
N ALA A 39 -7.47 6.72 8.23
CA ALA A 39 -6.63 6.07 7.23
C ALA A 39 -6.05 7.08 6.22
N ALA A 40 -6.87 8.03 5.77
CA ALA A 40 -6.45 9.07 4.83
C ALA A 40 -5.32 9.94 5.40
N PHE A 41 -5.41 10.30 6.68
CA PHE A 41 -4.38 11.05 7.40
C PHE A 41 -3.05 10.31 7.41
N TRP A 42 -3.02 9.04 7.81
CA TRP A 42 -1.78 8.27 7.87
C TRP A 42 -1.18 8.01 6.49
N VAL A 43 -2.00 7.70 5.48
CA VAL A 43 -1.54 7.53 4.09
C VAL A 43 -0.92 8.83 3.57
N GLY A 44 -1.59 9.97 3.80
CA GLY A 44 -1.07 11.28 3.43
C GLY A 44 0.21 11.64 4.18
N ALA A 45 0.26 11.44 5.50
CA ALA A 45 1.41 11.76 6.34
C ALA A 45 2.65 10.94 5.96
N VAL A 46 2.49 9.62 5.81
CA VAL A 46 3.58 8.73 5.36
C VAL A 46 4.02 9.12 3.95
N GLY A 47 3.09 9.44 3.06
CA GLY A 47 3.40 9.91 1.71
C GLY A 47 4.23 11.21 1.70
N VAL A 48 3.90 12.18 2.56
CA VAL A 48 4.70 13.41 2.73
C VAL A 48 6.11 13.05 3.23
N VAL A 49 6.23 12.20 4.24
CA VAL A 49 7.54 11.78 4.77
C VAL A 49 8.38 11.10 3.68
N LEU A 50 7.79 10.19 2.90
CA LEU A 50 8.46 9.51 1.81
C LEU A 50 8.86 10.48 0.69
N ALA A 51 8.02 11.46 0.35
CA ALA A 51 8.33 12.48 -0.64
C ALA A 51 9.51 13.36 -0.21
N LEU A 52 9.55 13.77 1.07
CA LEU A 52 10.67 14.51 1.64
C LEU A 52 11.94 13.66 1.68
N ALA A 53 11.85 12.39 2.10
CA ALA A 53 12.97 11.47 2.08
C ALA A 53 13.53 11.28 0.66
N LEU A 54 12.66 11.15 -0.35
CA LEU A 54 13.05 11.04 -1.75
C LEU A 54 13.72 12.33 -2.25
N PHE A 55 13.20 13.49 -1.86
CA PHE A 55 13.77 14.79 -2.20
C PHE A 55 15.19 14.95 -1.62
N VAL A 56 15.36 14.64 -0.32
CA VAL A 56 16.66 14.67 0.37
C VAL A 56 17.63 13.68 -0.27
N ALA A 57 17.21 12.43 -0.49
CA ALA A 57 18.03 11.42 -1.14
C ALA A 57 18.49 11.88 -2.54
N THR A 58 17.60 12.52 -3.30
CA THR A 58 17.90 13.04 -4.64
C THR A 58 18.86 14.23 -4.60
N ALA A 59 18.76 15.10 -3.60
CA ALA A 59 19.66 16.23 -3.40
C ALA A 59 21.07 15.77 -2.98
N MET A 60 21.15 14.74 -2.15
CA MET A 60 22.40 14.13 -1.69
C MET A 60 23.06 13.23 -2.75
N ASP A 61 22.29 12.70 -3.71
CA ASP A 61 22.82 11.85 -4.76
C ASP A 61 23.55 12.67 -5.84
N SER A 62 24.86 12.45 -5.93
CA SER A 62 25.79 13.05 -6.90
C SER A 62 26.11 12.11 -8.07
N SER A 63 25.56 10.90 -8.09
CA SER A 63 25.84 9.90 -9.12
C SER A 63 24.97 10.11 -10.39
N HIS A 64 25.62 10.06 -11.56
CA HIS A 64 24.96 10.04 -12.87
C HIS A 64 24.87 8.60 -13.37
N ARG A 65 23.92 7.82 -12.85
CA ARG A 65 23.59 6.53 -13.49
C ARG A 65 22.62 6.77 -14.68
N PRO A 66 22.68 5.98 -15.75
CA PRO A 66 21.65 6.00 -16.79
C PRO A 66 20.32 5.43 -16.27
N HIS A 67 19.20 5.84 -16.86
CA HIS A 67 17.88 5.28 -16.54
C HIS A 67 17.76 3.86 -17.12
N GLU A 68 17.74 2.85 -16.27
CA GLU A 68 17.29 1.51 -16.68
C GLU A 68 15.77 1.49 -16.64
N PHE A 69 15.15 1.63 -17.81
CA PHE A 69 13.74 1.28 -17.94
C PHE A 69 13.55 -0.20 -17.61
N PRO A 70 12.43 -0.59 -16.99
CA PRO A 70 12.17 -1.99 -16.73
C PRO A 70 12.19 -2.73 -18.07
N ASP A 71 13.02 -3.78 -18.12
CA ASP A 71 13.00 -4.72 -19.23
C ASP A 71 11.60 -5.34 -19.37
N ARG A 72 11.29 -5.99 -20.49
CA ARG A 72 9.97 -6.57 -20.79
C ARG A 72 9.44 -7.44 -19.64
N HIS A 73 10.33 -8.14 -18.95
CA HIS A 73 10.03 -8.92 -17.75
C HIS A 73 9.62 -8.05 -16.55
N GLY A 74 10.28 -6.91 -16.36
CA GLY A 74 9.90 -5.90 -15.36
C GLY A 74 8.54 -5.29 -15.64
N LEU A 75 8.24 -4.96 -16.90
CA LEU A 75 6.93 -4.44 -17.28
C LEU A 75 5.81 -5.45 -16.98
N ILE A 76 6.01 -6.74 -17.29
CA ILE A 76 5.06 -7.80 -16.97
C ILE A 76 4.83 -7.88 -15.45
N ARG A 77 5.86 -7.73 -14.62
CA ARG A 77 5.71 -7.72 -13.15
C ARG A 77 4.88 -6.54 -12.66
N VAL A 78 5.11 -5.35 -13.21
CA VAL A 78 4.33 -4.15 -12.86
C VAL A 78 2.86 -4.33 -13.25
N VAL A 79 2.59 -4.78 -14.47
CA VAL A 79 1.23 -5.04 -14.95
C VAL A 79 0.56 -6.15 -14.13
N ALA A 80 1.28 -7.22 -13.81
CA ALA A 80 0.76 -8.30 -12.97
C ALA A 80 0.43 -7.82 -11.54
N LEU A 81 1.26 -6.94 -10.95
CA LEU A 81 0.98 -6.34 -9.65
C LEU A 81 -0.29 -5.51 -9.69
N LEU A 82 -0.42 -4.63 -10.70
CA LEU A 82 -1.61 -3.80 -10.89
C LEU A 82 -2.87 -4.65 -11.11
N ALA A 83 -2.76 -5.69 -11.94
CA ALA A 83 -3.85 -6.63 -12.17
C ALA A 83 -4.24 -7.39 -10.90
N GLY A 84 -3.26 -7.83 -10.10
CA GLY A 84 -3.49 -8.48 -8.81
C GLY A 84 -4.20 -7.55 -7.82
N LEU A 85 -3.85 -6.26 -7.80
CA LEU A 85 -4.51 -5.27 -6.95
C LEU A 85 -5.97 -5.06 -7.36
N TRP A 86 -6.24 -4.92 -8.66
CA TRP A 86 -7.60 -4.86 -9.19
C TRP A 86 -8.40 -6.13 -8.86
N LEU A 87 -7.78 -7.30 -9.02
CA LEU A 87 -8.40 -8.58 -8.69
C LEU A 87 -8.75 -8.66 -7.19
N MET A 88 -7.87 -8.19 -6.31
CA MET A 88 -8.15 -8.11 -4.87
C MET A 88 -9.40 -7.25 -4.60
N ILE A 89 -9.49 -6.06 -5.21
CA ILE A 89 -10.65 -5.17 -5.04
C ILE A 89 -11.95 -5.86 -5.48
N LEU A 90 -11.91 -6.60 -6.60
CA LEU A 90 -13.05 -7.38 -7.09
C LEU A 90 -13.40 -8.58 -6.19
N LEU A 91 -12.42 -9.14 -5.49
CA LEU A 91 -12.61 -10.26 -4.57
C LEU A 91 -13.17 -9.84 -3.21
N ILE A 92 -12.89 -8.62 -2.73
CA ILE A 92 -13.31 -8.14 -1.40
C ILE A 92 -14.82 -8.34 -1.15
N PRO A 93 -15.74 -7.97 -2.06
CA PRO A 93 -17.18 -8.17 -1.84
C PRO A 93 -17.60 -9.63 -1.69
N HIS A 94 -16.82 -10.57 -2.21
CA HIS A 94 -17.13 -12.00 -2.21
C HIS A 94 -16.42 -12.73 -1.07
N LEU A 95 -15.11 -12.55 -0.94
CA LEU A 95 -14.27 -13.28 0.01
C LEU A 95 -14.12 -12.57 1.35
N GLY A 96 -14.34 -11.26 1.39
CA GLY A 96 -13.98 -10.41 2.52
C GLY A 96 -12.57 -9.88 2.38
N PHE A 97 -12.23 -8.89 3.21
CA PHE A 97 -10.95 -8.20 3.12
C PHE A 97 -9.78 -9.10 3.50
N LEU A 98 -9.88 -9.86 4.60
CA LEU A 98 -8.77 -10.68 5.11
C LEU A 98 -8.36 -11.78 4.12
N PRO A 99 -9.28 -12.61 3.60
CA PRO A 99 -8.91 -13.67 2.66
C PRO A 99 -8.42 -13.11 1.31
N ALA A 100 -9.01 -12.01 0.83
CA ALA A 100 -8.55 -11.33 -0.38
C ALA A 100 -7.11 -10.77 -0.21
N ALA A 101 -6.80 -10.17 0.95
CA ALA A 101 -5.47 -9.67 1.25
C ALA A 101 -4.44 -10.80 1.37
N ILE A 102 -4.79 -11.94 1.98
CA ILE A 102 -3.94 -13.14 2.05
C ILE A 102 -3.61 -13.65 0.64
N LEU A 103 -4.61 -13.80 -0.21
CA LEU A 103 -4.44 -14.25 -1.60
C LEU A 103 -3.54 -13.28 -2.38
N PHE A 104 -3.75 -11.97 -2.22
CA PHE A 104 -2.93 -10.95 -2.86
C PHE A 104 -1.48 -10.99 -2.37
N CYS A 105 -1.24 -11.10 -1.06
CA CYS A 105 0.10 -11.23 -0.49
C CYS A 105 0.83 -12.49 -1.00
N LEU A 106 0.16 -13.64 -1.03
CA LEU A 106 0.73 -14.86 -1.60
C LEU A 106 1.02 -14.72 -3.09
N PHE A 107 0.11 -14.12 -3.86
CA PHE A 107 0.33 -13.85 -5.28
C PHE A 107 1.55 -12.95 -5.51
N LEU A 108 1.72 -11.92 -4.68
CA LEU A 108 2.87 -11.02 -4.75
C LEU A 108 4.18 -11.76 -4.42
N LEU A 109 4.22 -12.46 -3.29
CA LEU A 109 5.43 -13.14 -2.81
C LEU A 109 5.83 -14.34 -3.68
N LEU A 110 4.88 -15.21 -4.01
CA LEU A 110 5.16 -16.44 -4.77
C LEU A 110 5.16 -16.17 -6.29
N GLY A 111 4.23 -15.38 -6.79
CA GLY A 111 4.04 -15.15 -8.22
C GLY A 111 5.01 -14.12 -8.79
N ILE A 112 5.02 -12.92 -8.19
CA ILE A 112 5.79 -11.78 -8.70
C ILE A 112 7.23 -11.83 -8.21
N GLU A 113 7.44 -11.93 -6.90
CA GLU A 113 8.79 -11.94 -6.30
C GLU A 113 9.46 -13.32 -6.39
N ARG A 114 8.69 -14.39 -6.61
CA ARG A 114 9.19 -15.78 -6.66
C ARG A 114 10.00 -16.18 -5.43
N ARG A 115 9.55 -15.75 -4.25
CA ARG A 115 10.14 -16.10 -2.96
C ARG A 115 9.87 -17.57 -2.61
N PRO A 116 10.73 -18.20 -1.80
CA PRO A 116 10.49 -19.55 -1.30
C PRO A 116 9.16 -19.63 -0.52
N LEU A 117 8.51 -20.80 -0.60
CA LEU A 117 7.17 -21.02 -0.05
C LEU A 117 7.10 -20.74 1.45
N VAL A 118 8.01 -21.32 2.23
CA VAL A 118 7.94 -21.24 3.70
C VAL A 118 8.04 -19.79 4.21
N PRO A 119 9.04 -18.97 3.82
CA PRO A 119 9.06 -17.56 4.20
C PRO A 119 7.84 -16.80 3.72
N SER A 120 7.33 -17.10 2.52
CA SER A 120 6.16 -16.41 1.98
C SER A 120 4.89 -16.67 2.78
N LEU A 121 4.65 -17.93 3.19
CA LEU A 121 3.53 -18.27 4.05
C LEU A 121 3.67 -17.64 5.43
N VAL A 122 4.86 -17.69 6.04
CA VAL A 122 5.12 -17.08 7.36
C VAL A 122 4.90 -15.57 7.32
N THR A 123 5.47 -14.88 6.32
CA THR A 123 5.29 -13.43 6.14
C THR A 123 3.81 -13.09 5.91
N THR A 124 3.10 -13.86 5.07
CA THR A 124 1.68 -13.60 4.83
C THR A 124 0.84 -13.80 6.08
N ALA A 125 1.07 -14.88 6.83
CA ALA A 125 0.39 -15.15 8.09
C ALA A 125 0.67 -14.06 9.13
N ALA A 126 1.92 -13.60 9.23
CA ALA A 126 2.30 -12.51 10.13
C ALA A 126 1.61 -11.19 9.74
N VAL A 127 1.59 -10.83 8.46
CA VAL A 127 0.91 -9.62 7.96
C VAL A 127 -0.59 -9.70 8.21
N ALA A 128 -1.24 -10.81 7.84
CA ALA A 128 -2.66 -11.00 8.04
C ALA A 128 -3.05 -10.98 9.54
N GLY A 129 -2.25 -11.63 10.38
CA GLY A 129 -2.44 -11.64 11.83
C GLY A 129 -2.28 -10.24 12.44
N LEU A 130 -1.29 -9.46 11.99
CA LEU A 130 -1.09 -8.09 12.46
C LEU A 130 -2.23 -7.17 12.01
N VAL A 131 -2.69 -7.32 10.77
CA VAL A 131 -3.84 -6.58 10.25
C VAL A 131 -5.11 -6.92 11.04
N TYR A 132 -5.39 -8.20 11.27
CA TYR A 132 -6.51 -8.62 12.11
C TYR A 132 -6.38 -8.04 13.54
N GLY A 133 -5.21 -8.20 14.16
CA GLY A 133 -4.97 -7.75 15.53
C GLY A 133 -5.11 -6.24 15.71
N VAL A 134 -4.56 -5.46 14.79
CA VAL A 134 -4.59 -3.99 14.87
C VAL A 134 -5.95 -3.44 14.44
N PHE A 135 -6.47 -3.86 13.27
CA PHE A 135 -7.66 -3.22 12.71
C PHE A 135 -8.95 -3.78 13.29
N ILE A 136 -9.06 -5.10 13.44
CA ILE A 136 -10.30 -5.74 13.93
C ILE A 136 -10.28 -5.81 15.46
N ALA A 137 -9.25 -6.41 16.05
CA ALA A 137 -9.26 -6.68 17.49
C ALA A 137 -8.98 -5.43 18.35
N TRP A 138 -8.09 -4.53 17.91
CA TRP A 138 -7.73 -3.34 18.69
C TRP A 138 -8.56 -2.11 18.29
N LEU A 139 -8.60 -1.77 17.00
CA LEU A 139 -9.30 -0.57 16.52
C LEU A 139 -10.81 -0.77 16.29
N GLY A 140 -11.31 -2.01 16.32
CA GLY A 140 -12.74 -2.29 16.14
C GLY A 140 -13.29 -1.92 14.76
N ILE A 141 -12.43 -1.84 13.74
CA ILE A 141 -12.83 -1.46 12.38
C ILE A 141 -13.58 -2.63 11.75
N ALA A 142 -14.83 -2.37 11.35
CA ALA A 142 -15.63 -3.30 10.57
C ALA A 142 -15.10 -3.38 9.13
N LEU A 143 -14.14 -4.27 8.90
CA LEU A 143 -13.70 -4.62 7.55
C LEU A 143 -14.79 -5.45 6.86
N PRO A 144 -14.90 -5.40 5.53
CA PRO A 144 -15.86 -6.22 4.79
C PRO A 144 -15.65 -7.70 5.12
N THR A 145 -16.59 -8.27 5.86
CA THR A 145 -16.67 -9.70 6.13
C THR A 145 -17.41 -10.31 4.95
N GLY A 146 -16.69 -11.11 4.15
CA GLY A 146 -17.26 -11.66 2.93
C GLY A 146 -18.29 -12.75 3.21
N MET A 147 -18.49 -13.63 2.24
CA MET A 147 -19.34 -14.82 2.37
C MET A 147 -18.94 -15.72 3.55
N PHE A 148 -17.70 -15.61 4.02
CA PHE A 148 -17.15 -16.39 5.13
C PHE A 148 -17.33 -15.76 6.51
N GLY A 149 -17.88 -14.54 6.60
CA GLY A 149 -18.07 -13.84 7.89
C GLY A 149 -16.76 -13.39 8.57
N ILE A 150 -15.64 -13.43 7.84
CA ILE A 150 -14.29 -13.03 8.26
C ILE A 150 -13.66 -12.05 7.26
#